data_AF-A0A562RL46-F1
#
_entry.id   AF-A0A562RL46-F1
#
_cell.length_a   1.000
_cell.length_b   1.000
_cell.length_c   1.000
_cell.angle_alpha   90.00
_cell.angle_beta   90.00
_cell.angle_gamma   90.00
#
_symmetry.space_group_name_H-M   'P 1'
#
loop_
_entity.id
_entity.type
_entity.pdbx_description
1 polymer ?
#
loop_
_entity_poly.entity_id
_entity_poly.type
_entity_poly.pdbx_seq_one_letter_code
_entity_poly.pdbx_strand_id
1 'polypeptide(L)'
;MPDIDMIPRSYRDGLRVRRTVRHGAVALTVVVVAAAAGSATLRWRTATIERQADTLRAAATQAQSDQAREATVRDAHERRMQQDALLRTARRQGEIAAFAQALDTTLPADVWLTGIVVRRPAQAGPAPATIGAAQAAPATVPAVAAAPVSIVELAGQAAAYDGITTFLAQLGSAPGVAAVQLQSSGASPDASAIDFRAVVTLAWQDRP
;
A
#
# COMPACT_ATOMS: atom_id res chain seq x y z
N MET A 1 -2.38 76.23 89.39
CA MET A 1 -3.55 75.35 89.63
C MET A 1 -3.46 74.20 88.65
N PRO A 2 -3.41 72.93 89.08
CA PRO A 2 -3.42 71.81 88.15
C PRO A 2 -4.85 71.64 87.61
N ASP A 3 -4.95 71.49 86.30
CA ASP A 3 -6.19 71.21 85.60
C ASP A 3 -6.63 69.78 85.94
N ILE A 4 -7.75 69.64 86.66
CA ILE A 4 -8.24 68.35 87.13
C ILE A 4 -8.98 67.69 85.97
N ASP A 5 -8.28 66.75 85.32
CA ASP A 5 -8.81 65.94 84.22
C ASP A 5 -9.95 65.03 84.74
N MET A 6 -11.19 65.44 84.51
CA MET A 6 -12.41 64.76 84.98
C MET A 6 -12.78 63.49 84.19
N ILE A 7 -11.93 63.02 83.26
CA ILE A 7 -12.23 61.81 82.49
C ILE A 7 -11.81 60.56 83.29
N PRO A 8 -12.75 59.67 83.70
CA PRO A 8 -12.43 58.48 84.47
C PRO A 8 -11.41 57.59 83.74
N ARG A 9 -10.38 57.11 84.45
CA ARG A 9 -9.37 56.20 83.86
C ARG A 9 -9.99 54.93 83.26
N SER A 10 -11.05 54.41 83.87
CA SER A 10 -11.82 53.26 83.37
C SER A 10 -12.45 53.49 81.99
N TYR A 11 -12.83 54.74 81.67
CA TYR A 11 -13.36 55.11 80.36
C TYR A 11 -12.26 55.12 79.29
N ARG A 12 -11.06 55.61 79.64
CA ARG A 12 -9.89 55.58 78.73
C ARG A 12 -9.40 54.16 78.45
N ASP A 13 -9.41 53.29 79.46
CA ASP A 13 -9.03 51.89 79.30
C ASP A 13 -10.05 51.11 78.48
N GLY A 14 -11.36 51.36 78.69
CA GLY A 14 -12.41 50.79 77.85
C GLY A 14 -12.29 51.16 76.37
N LEU A 15 -11.91 52.40 76.07
CA LEU A 15 -11.67 52.85 74.69
C LEU A 15 -10.40 52.23 74.09
N ARG A 16 -9.31 52.09 74.87
CA ARG A 16 -8.07 51.43 74.40
C ARG A 16 -8.29 49.96 74.09
N VAL A 17 -8.99 49.22 74.96
CA VAL A 17 -9.33 47.81 74.77
C VAL A 17 -10.24 47.63 73.54
N ARG A 18 -11.26 48.47 73.36
CA ARG A 18 -12.12 48.41 72.16
C ARG A 18 -11.33 48.64 70.88
N ARG A 19 -10.32 49.53 70.92
CA ARG A 19 -9.47 49.84 69.76
C ARG A 19 -8.53 48.67 69.44
N THR A 20 -7.87 48.08 70.42
CA THR A 20 -6.99 46.92 70.21
C THR A 20 -7.76 45.69 69.74
N VAL A 21 -8.95 45.43 70.30
CA VAL A 21 -9.82 44.33 69.84
C VAL A 21 -10.30 44.56 68.41
N ARG A 22 -10.70 45.78 68.04
CA ARG A 22 -11.07 46.10 66.65
C ARG A 22 -9.90 45.92 65.69
N HIS A 23 -8.71 46.40 66.04
CA HIS A 23 -7.53 46.23 65.19
C HIS A 23 -7.10 44.76 65.07
N GLY A 24 -7.17 43.99 66.16
CA GLY A 24 -6.92 42.55 66.13
C GLY A 24 -7.93 41.77 65.27
N ALA A 25 -9.22 42.11 65.38
CA ALA A 25 -10.26 41.52 64.54
C ALA A 25 -10.05 41.84 63.06
N VAL A 26 -9.71 43.10 62.73
CA VAL A 26 -9.40 43.50 61.35
C VAL A 26 -8.19 42.73 60.81
N ALA A 27 -7.10 42.62 61.58
CA ALA A 27 -5.92 41.86 61.16
C ALA A 27 -6.25 40.39 60.88
N LEU A 28 -7.05 39.75 61.74
CA LEU A 28 -7.51 38.37 61.53
C LEU A 28 -8.37 38.22 60.27
N THR A 29 -9.30 39.15 60.03
CA THR A 29 -10.14 39.09 58.80
C THR A 29 -9.29 39.22 57.54
N VAL A 30 -8.26 40.08 57.54
CA VAL A 30 -7.35 40.22 56.40
C VAL A 30 -6.59 38.92 56.13
N VAL A 31 -6.08 38.25 57.17
CA VAL A 31 -5.39 36.97 57.02
C VAL A 31 -6.30 35.89 56.47
N VAL A 32 -7.54 35.79 56.98
CA VAL A 32 -8.52 34.80 56.51
C VAL A 32 -8.90 35.07 55.05
N VAL A 33 -9.12 36.33 54.66
CA VAL A 33 -9.42 36.71 53.27
C VAL A 33 -8.24 36.42 52.36
N ALA A 34 -7.01 36.72 52.77
CA ALA A 34 -5.81 36.42 52.00
C ALA A 34 -5.62 34.91 51.80
N ALA A 35 -5.83 34.11 52.84
CA ALA A 35 -5.78 32.65 52.76
C ALA A 35 -6.87 32.09 51.83
N ALA A 36 -8.10 32.60 51.95
CA ALA A 36 -9.22 32.20 51.09
C ALA A 36 -8.94 32.55 49.61
N ALA A 37 -8.48 33.76 49.32
CA ALA A 37 -8.11 34.19 47.97
C ALA A 37 -6.96 33.34 47.40
N GLY A 38 -5.94 33.04 48.19
CA GLY A 38 -4.85 32.13 47.81
C GLY A 38 -5.36 30.72 47.46
N SER A 39 -6.25 30.15 48.26
CA SER A 39 -6.83 28.84 48.00
C SER A 39 -7.71 28.81 46.74
N ALA A 40 -8.52 29.86 46.53
CA ALA A 40 -9.40 29.99 45.37
C ALA A 40 -8.60 30.13 44.07
N THR A 41 -7.56 30.96 44.08
CA THR A 41 -6.66 31.13 42.93
C THR A 41 -5.91 29.85 42.59
N LEU A 42 -5.44 29.10 43.60
CA LEU A 42 -4.78 27.80 43.36
C LEU A 42 -5.73 26.76 42.77
N ARG A 43 -6.98 26.68 43.26
CA ARG A 43 -8.03 25.81 42.70
C ARG A 43 -8.39 26.18 41.27
N TRP A 44 -8.44 27.47 40.96
CA TRP A 44 -8.70 27.92 39.60
C TRP A 44 -7.55 27.57 38.67
N ARG A 45 -6.29 27.79 39.09
CA ARG A 45 -5.10 27.44 38.30
C ARG A 45 -5.00 25.93 38.05
N THR A 46 -5.25 25.11 39.06
CA THR A 46 -5.27 23.65 38.90
C THR A 46 -6.35 23.21 37.92
N ALA A 47 -7.57 23.72 38.05
CA ALA A 47 -8.65 23.45 37.09
C ALA A 47 -8.29 23.87 35.64
N THR A 48 -7.56 24.98 35.45
CA THR A 48 -7.12 25.39 34.11
C THR A 48 -6.06 24.45 33.52
N ILE A 49 -5.13 23.96 34.35
CA ILE A 49 -4.07 23.03 33.91
C ILE A 49 -4.68 21.66 33.60
N GLU A 50 -5.63 21.19 34.39
CA GLU A 50 -6.35 19.93 34.14
C GLU A 50 -7.07 19.96 32.79
N ARG A 51 -7.78 21.06 32.48
CA ARG A 51 -8.42 21.23 31.16
C ARG A 51 -7.42 21.18 30.01
N GLN A 52 -6.26 21.82 30.18
CA GLN A 52 -5.20 21.76 29.16
C GLN A 52 -4.64 20.34 29.00
N ALA A 53 -4.39 19.64 30.10
CA ALA A 53 -3.94 18.26 30.07
C ALA A 53 -4.96 17.34 29.37
N ASP A 54 -6.25 17.53 29.63
CA ASP A 54 -7.31 16.74 28.99
C ASP A 54 -7.43 17.04 27.50
N THR A 55 -7.27 18.30 27.07
CA THR A 55 -7.22 18.63 25.64
C THR A 55 -6.02 18.00 24.94
N LEU A 56 -4.84 17.98 25.59
CA LEU A 56 -3.65 17.34 25.03
C LEU A 56 -3.78 15.81 24.98
N ARG A 57 -4.41 15.19 25.99
CA ARG A 57 -4.72 13.75 25.99
C ARG A 57 -5.73 13.41 24.89
N ALA A 58 -6.77 14.22 24.71
CA ALA A 58 -7.72 14.05 23.63
C ALA A 58 -7.04 14.18 22.26
N ALA A 59 -6.17 15.17 22.08
CA ALA A 59 -5.39 15.32 20.84
C ALA A 59 -4.43 14.15 20.60
N ALA A 60 -3.76 13.64 21.64
CA ALA A 60 -2.85 12.50 21.53
C ALA A 60 -3.58 11.20 21.18
N THR A 61 -4.72 10.94 21.79
CA THR A 61 -5.56 9.77 21.46
C THR A 61 -6.13 9.86 20.04
N GLN A 62 -6.53 11.06 19.61
CA GLN A 62 -6.93 11.29 18.23
C GLN A 62 -5.77 11.02 17.25
N ALA A 63 -4.58 11.57 17.50
CA ALA A 63 -3.40 11.35 16.67
C ALA A 63 -3.01 9.87 16.59
N GLN A 64 -3.10 9.12 17.70
CA GLN A 64 -2.89 7.66 17.70
C GLN A 64 -3.93 6.92 16.86
N SER A 65 -5.19 7.33 16.94
CA SER A 65 -6.26 6.73 16.12
C SER A 65 -6.07 7.01 14.63
N ASP A 66 -5.62 8.21 14.29
CA ASP A 66 -5.35 8.60 12.90
C ASP A 66 -4.12 7.86 12.35
N GLN A 67 -3.05 7.69 13.16
CA GLN A 67 -1.91 6.85 12.80
C GLN A 67 -2.33 5.38 12.56
N ALA A 68 -3.20 4.83 13.41
CA ALA A 68 -3.71 3.47 13.21
C ALA A 68 -4.53 3.36 11.92
N ARG A 69 -5.36 4.36 11.60
CA ARG A 69 -6.10 4.41 10.33
C ARG A 69 -5.16 4.49 9.13
N GLU A 70 -4.15 5.35 9.18
CA GLU A 70 -3.15 5.44 8.10
C GLU A 70 -2.41 4.12 7.88
N ALA A 71 -2.02 3.43 8.95
CA ALA A 71 -1.39 2.12 8.85
C ALA A 71 -2.29 1.11 8.12
N THR A 72 -3.58 1.05 8.47
CA THR A 72 -4.53 0.15 7.78
C THR A 72 -4.70 0.47 6.30
N VAL A 73 -4.66 1.77 5.93
CA VAL A 73 -4.74 2.19 4.52
C VAL A 73 -3.48 1.79 3.75
N ARG A 74 -2.30 1.95 4.35
CA ARG A 74 -1.02 1.52 3.76
C ARG A 74 -0.98 0.01 3.54
N ASP A 75 -1.36 -0.77 4.55
CA ASP A 75 -1.42 -2.24 4.44
C ASP A 75 -2.38 -2.70 3.34
N ALA A 76 -3.54 -2.04 3.21
CA ALA A 76 -4.49 -2.35 2.15
C ALA A 76 -3.93 -2.01 0.76
N HIS A 77 -3.17 -0.92 0.65
CA HIS A 77 -2.52 -0.53 -0.60
C HIS A 77 -1.41 -1.51 -0.99
N GLU A 78 -0.57 -1.93 -0.05
CA GLU A 78 0.48 -2.93 -0.27
C GLU A 78 -0.10 -4.27 -0.72
N ARG A 79 -1.20 -4.72 -0.10
CA ARG A 79 -1.89 -5.94 -0.53
C ARG A 79 -2.41 -5.84 -1.96
N ARG A 80 -2.95 -4.68 -2.37
CA ARG A 80 -3.39 -4.45 -3.76
C ARG A 80 -2.21 -4.49 -4.72
N MET A 81 -1.11 -3.81 -4.39
CA MET A 81 0.10 -3.82 -5.21
C MET A 81 0.69 -5.22 -5.37
N GLN A 82 0.67 -6.03 -4.30
CA GLN A 82 1.09 -7.44 -4.34
C GLN A 82 0.14 -8.28 -5.19
N GLN A 83 -1.17 -8.11 -5.05
CA GLN A 83 -2.16 -8.80 -5.90
C GLN A 83 -1.99 -8.44 -7.37
N ASP A 84 -1.78 -7.16 -7.70
CA ASP A 84 -1.55 -6.71 -9.06
C ASP A 84 -0.22 -7.23 -9.60
N ALA A 85 0.84 -7.28 -8.79
CA ALA A 85 2.11 -7.90 -9.17
C ALA A 85 1.92 -9.41 -9.45
N LEU A 86 1.21 -10.13 -8.57
CA LEU A 86 0.91 -11.55 -8.76
C LEU A 86 0.06 -11.79 -10.02
N LEU A 87 -0.94 -10.94 -10.28
CA LEU A 87 -1.74 -11.00 -11.50
C LEU A 87 -0.90 -10.71 -12.74
N ARG A 88 0.04 -9.76 -12.67
CA ARG A 88 0.97 -9.47 -13.78
C ARG A 88 1.89 -10.65 -14.07
N THR A 89 2.45 -11.27 -13.04
CA THR A 89 3.29 -12.47 -13.16
C THR A 89 2.49 -13.67 -13.65
N ALA A 90 1.31 -13.92 -13.07
CA ALA A 90 0.42 -15.01 -13.50
C ALA A 90 -0.07 -14.81 -14.94
N ARG A 91 -0.34 -13.57 -15.36
CA ARG A 91 -0.70 -13.24 -16.74
C ARG A 91 0.50 -13.18 -17.68
N ARG A 92 1.73 -13.26 -17.18
CA ARG A 92 2.99 -13.09 -17.93
C ARG A 92 2.91 -11.91 -18.89
N GLN A 93 2.42 -10.78 -18.41
CA GLN A 93 2.16 -9.61 -19.27
C GLN A 93 3.41 -9.14 -20.03
N GLY A 94 4.61 -9.35 -19.49
CA GLY A 94 5.87 -9.08 -20.18
C GLY A 94 6.11 -9.94 -21.43
N GLU A 95 5.60 -11.18 -21.46
CA GLU A 95 5.80 -12.13 -22.58
C GLU A 95 5.02 -11.67 -23.80
N ILE A 96 3.76 -11.32 -23.57
CA ILE A 96 2.83 -10.89 -24.61
C ILE A 96 3.24 -9.51 -25.12
N ALA A 97 3.70 -8.61 -24.23
CA ALA A 97 4.20 -7.31 -24.63
C ALA A 97 5.49 -7.42 -25.47
N ALA A 98 6.45 -8.25 -25.05
CA ALA A 98 7.68 -8.49 -25.81
C ALA A 98 7.40 -9.16 -27.16
N PHE A 99 6.48 -10.12 -27.20
CA PHE A 99 6.04 -10.75 -28.44
C PHE A 99 5.30 -9.79 -29.37
N ALA A 100 4.43 -8.93 -28.85
CA ALA A 100 3.74 -7.91 -29.63
C ALA A 100 4.74 -6.91 -30.23
N GLN A 101 5.77 -6.51 -29.47
CA GLN A 101 6.84 -5.65 -29.97
C GLN A 101 7.69 -6.36 -31.03
N ALA A 102 8.01 -7.65 -30.82
CA ALA A 102 8.71 -8.46 -31.81
C ALA A 102 7.91 -8.54 -33.12
N LEU A 103 6.61 -8.80 -33.05
CA LEU A 103 5.72 -8.79 -34.22
C LEU A 103 5.74 -7.44 -34.93
N ASP A 104 5.59 -6.33 -34.20
CA ASP A 104 5.55 -4.98 -34.78
C ASP A 104 6.86 -4.61 -35.50
N THR A 105 8.01 -5.06 -34.98
CA THR A 105 9.31 -4.81 -35.61
C THR A 105 9.65 -5.74 -36.78
N THR A 106 9.03 -6.92 -36.86
CA THR A 106 9.38 -7.97 -37.83
C THR A 106 8.36 -8.12 -38.95
N LEU A 107 7.18 -7.50 -38.84
CA LEU A 107 6.13 -7.59 -39.86
C LEU A 107 6.52 -6.76 -41.10
N PRO A 108 6.83 -7.39 -42.25
CA PRO A 108 7.17 -6.66 -43.46
C PRO A 108 5.90 -6.11 -44.15
N ALA A 109 6.07 -5.12 -45.03
CA ALA A 109 4.95 -4.40 -45.66
C ALA A 109 4.08 -5.27 -46.59
N ASP A 110 4.58 -6.42 -47.00
CA ASP A 110 3.95 -7.38 -47.91
C ASP A 110 3.29 -8.58 -47.20
N VAL A 111 3.28 -8.58 -45.86
CA VAL A 111 2.68 -9.61 -45.01
C VAL A 111 1.70 -8.96 -44.04
N TRP A 112 0.51 -9.53 -43.90
CA TRP A 112 -0.48 -9.08 -42.91
C TRP A 112 -1.06 -10.26 -42.13
N LEU A 113 -1.35 -10.01 -40.85
CA LEU A 113 -1.92 -11.01 -39.95
C LEU A 113 -3.45 -10.92 -39.98
N THR A 114 -4.11 -12.06 -40.11
CA THR A 114 -5.57 -12.20 -40.09
C THR A 114 -6.08 -12.77 -38.78
N GLY A 115 -5.22 -13.47 -38.03
CA GLY A 115 -5.58 -14.03 -36.73
C GLY A 115 -4.36 -14.34 -35.86
N ILE A 116 -4.54 -14.13 -34.55
CA ILE A 116 -3.54 -14.47 -33.54
C ILE A 116 -4.30 -15.19 -32.42
N VAL A 117 -3.95 -16.44 -32.14
CA VAL A 117 -4.53 -17.23 -31.06
C VAL A 117 -3.44 -17.63 -30.07
N VAL A 118 -3.58 -17.20 -28.82
CA VAL A 118 -2.62 -17.51 -27.76
C VAL A 118 -3.15 -18.68 -26.94
N ARG A 119 -2.48 -19.84 -27.02
CA ARG A 119 -2.75 -21.00 -26.19
C ARG A 119 -1.72 -21.09 -25.08
N ARG A 120 -2.19 -20.99 -23.84
CA ARG A 120 -1.37 -21.23 -22.65
C ARG A 120 -1.75 -22.58 -22.07
N PRO A 121 -0.82 -23.54 -21.97
CA PRO A 121 -1.09 -24.75 -21.21
C PRO A 121 -1.37 -24.31 -19.77
N ALA A 122 -2.56 -24.64 -19.26
CA ALA A 122 -2.87 -24.42 -17.86
C ALA A 122 -1.83 -25.22 -17.06
N GLN A 123 -0.99 -24.51 -16.31
CA GLN A 123 -0.02 -25.14 -15.44
C GLN A 123 -0.82 -26.00 -14.47
N ALA A 124 -0.66 -27.33 -14.55
CA ALA A 124 -1.30 -28.26 -13.64
C ALA A 124 -0.92 -27.79 -12.22
N GLY A 125 -1.93 -27.32 -11.48
CA GLY A 125 -1.73 -26.92 -10.10
C GLY A 125 -1.10 -28.08 -9.32
N PRO A 126 -0.29 -27.81 -8.29
CA PRO A 126 0.25 -28.89 -7.46
C PRO A 126 -0.91 -29.77 -7.01
N ALA A 127 -0.86 -31.05 -7.34
CA ALA A 127 -1.81 -32.02 -6.83
C ALA A 127 -1.87 -31.87 -5.30
N PRO A 128 -3.06 -31.82 -4.67
CA PRO A 128 -3.14 -31.69 -3.23
C PRO A 128 -2.32 -32.81 -2.61
N ALA A 129 -1.35 -32.44 -1.77
CA ALA A 129 -0.55 -33.41 -1.04
C ALA A 129 -1.49 -34.25 -0.17
N THR A 130 -1.76 -35.48 -0.60
CA THR A 130 -2.37 -36.50 0.26
C THR A 130 -1.38 -36.78 1.39
N ILE A 131 -1.66 -36.22 2.56
CA ILE A 131 -0.97 -36.57 3.80
C ILE A 131 -1.44 -37.99 4.15
N GLY A 132 -0.66 -38.99 3.75
CA GLY A 132 -0.97 -40.38 4.04
C GLY A 132 0.12 -41.34 3.57
N ALA A 133 0.74 -41.99 4.55
CA ALA A 133 1.63 -43.15 4.46
C ALA A 133 3.07 -42.90 3.96
N ALA A 134 3.99 -42.88 4.93
CA ALA A 134 5.40 -43.12 4.72
C ALA A 134 5.63 -44.54 4.17
N GLN A 135 6.14 -44.64 2.94
CA GLN A 135 6.85 -45.83 2.47
C GLN A 135 8.00 -45.37 1.56
N ALA A 136 9.21 -45.72 1.97
CA ALA A 136 10.45 -45.33 1.31
C ALA A 136 10.78 -46.17 0.07
N ALA A 137 11.54 -45.55 -0.84
CA ALA A 137 12.29 -46.05 -2.02
C ALA A 137 11.64 -45.87 -3.41
N PRO A 138 12.43 -45.78 -4.51
CA PRO A 138 13.72 -45.10 -4.71
C PRO A 138 13.65 -44.00 -5.81
N ALA A 139 14.64 -43.10 -5.80
CA ALA A 139 15.07 -42.19 -6.87
C ALA A 139 14.07 -41.88 -8.00
N THR A 140 13.22 -40.87 -7.80
CA THR A 140 12.64 -40.13 -8.93
C THR A 140 13.60 -38.99 -9.25
N VAL A 141 14.27 -39.10 -10.40
CA VAL A 141 14.93 -37.96 -11.07
C VAL A 141 13.97 -36.77 -10.94
N PRO A 142 14.41 -35.57 -10.49
CA PRO A 142 13.51 -34.43 -10.49
C PRO A 142 13.04 -34.29 -11.93
N ALA A 143 11.74 -34.50 -12.16
CA ALA A 143 11.11 -34.13 -13.40
C ALA A 143 11.40 -32.64 -13.52
N VAL A 144 12.36 -32.29 -14.38
CA VAL A 144 12.64 -30.91 -14.73
C VAL A 144 11.30 -30.41 -15.21
N ALA A 145 10.64 -29.58 -14.39
CA ALA A 145 9.38 -28.99 -14.73
C ALA A 145 9.63 -28.28 -16.06
N ALA A 146 9.09 -28.85 -17.14
CA ALA A 146 9.27 -28.28 -18.46
C ALA A 146 8.89 -26.81 -18.35
N ALA A 147 9.83 -25.93 -18.71
CA ALA A 147 9.60 -24.49 -18.61
C ALA A 147 8.26 -24.22 -19.29
N PRO A 148 7.32 -23.54 -18.61
CA PRO A 148 5.96 -23.44 -19.12
C PRO A 148 5.96 -22.65 -20.43
N VAL A 149 5.74 -23.37 -21.52
CA VAL A 149 5.85 -22.88 -22.89
C VAL A 149 4.52 -22.27 -23.32
N SER A 150 4.49 -21.00 -23.70
CA SER A 150 3.32 -20.42 -24.37
C SER A 150 3.38 -20.73 -25.87
N ILE A 151 2.24 -21.12 -26.43
CA ILE A 151 2.11 -21.44 -27.85
C ILE A 151 1.22 -20.37 -28.47
N VAL A 152 1.71 -19.69 -29.50
CA VAL A 152 0.96 -18.70 -30.28
C VAL A 152 0.75 -19.25 -31.68
N GLU A 153 -0.51 -19.38 -32.09
CA GLU A 153 -0.90 -19.69 -33.46
C GLU A 153 -1.10 -18.37 -34.21
N LEU A 154 -0.37 -18.20 -35.31
CA LEU A 154 -0.47 -17.07 -36.23
C LEU A 154 -1.15 -17.52 -37.51
N ALA A 155 -2.10 -16.73 -37.99
CA ALA A 155 -2.68 -16.83 -39.30
C ALA A 155 -2.51 -15.49 -40.01
N GLY A 156 -2.11 -15.54 -41.28
CA GLY A 156 -1.88 -14.34 -42.08
C GLY A 156 -1.88 -14.64 -43.55
N GLN A 157 -1.63 -13.60 -44.34
CA GLN A 157 -1.46 -13.70 -45.78
C GLN A 157 -0.25 -12.88 -46.20
N ALA A 158 0.35 -13.24 -47.32
CA ALA A 158 1.49 -12.54 -47.90
C ALA A 158 1.33 -12.39 -49.41
N ALA A 159 1.91 -11.34 -49.99
CA ALA A 159 1.94 -11.16 -51.44
C ALA A 159 2.82 -12.21 -52.14
N ALA A 160 3.87 -12.70 -51.47
CA ALA A 160 4.81 -13.67 -52.01
C ALA A 160 5.34 -14.64 -50.93
N TYR A 161 5.78 -15.82 -51.37
CA TYR A 161 6.39 -16.82 -50.48
C TYR A 161 7.65 -16.30 -49.77
N ASP A 162 8.40 -15.42 -50.43
CA ASP A 162 9.63 -14.84 -49.88
C ASP A 162 9.35 -13.93 -48.67
N GLY A 163 8.23 -13.21 -48.70
CA GLY A 163 7.73 -12.41 -47.58
C GLY A 163 7.44 -13.28 -46.35
N ILE A 164 6.83 -14.45 -46.54
CA ILE A 164 6.56 -15.41 -45.46
C ILE A 164 7.87 -15.93 -44.87
N THR A 165 8.83 -16.36 -45.70
CA THR A 165 10.10 -16.91 -45.20
C THR A 165 10.92 -15.85 -44.47
N THR A 166 10.95 -14.63 -44.99
CA THR A 166 11.64 -13.49 -44.37
C THR A 166 11.02 -13.14 -43.03
N PHE A 167 9.68 -13.03 -42.97
CA PHE A 167 8.93 -12.77 -41.75
C PHE A 167 9.21 -13.84 -40.68
N LEU A 168 9.07 -15.13 -41.02
CA LEU A 168 9.28 -16.22 -40.05
C LEU A 168 10.74 -16.32 -39.58
N ALA A 169 11.72 -16.02 -40.45
CA ALA A 169 13.12 -15.98 -40.08
C ALA A 169 13.45 -14.82 -39.13
N GLN A 170 12.89 -13.64 -39.38
CA GLN A 170 13.04 -12.48 -38.50
C GLN A 170 12.34 -12.73 -37.16
N LEU A 171 11.13 -13.26 -37.18
CA LEU A 171 10.40 -13.61 -35.96
C LEU A 171 11.11 -14.68 -35.13
N GLY A 172 11.74 -15.67 -35.79
CA GLY A 172 12.52 -16.71 -35.12
C GLY A 172 13.83 -16.22 -34.50
N SER A 173 14.34 -15.05 -34.93
CA SER A 173 15.52 -14.41 -34.31
C SER A 173 15.16 -13.36 -33.26
N ALA A 174 13.87 -13.09 -33.06
CA ALA A 174 13.40 -12.12 -32.08
C ALA A 174 13.59 -12.61 -30.63
N PRO A 175 13.95 -11.70 -29.70
CA PRO A 175 14.14 -12.07 -28.29
C PRO A 175 12.83 -12.60 -27.68
N GLY A 176 12.91 -13.74 -26.99
CA GLY A 176 11.76 -14.39 -26.34
C GLY A 176 11.02 -15.42 -27.21
N VAL A 177 11.41 -15.57 -28.48
CA VAL A 177 10.91 -16.64 -29.35
C VAL A 177 11.85 -17.85 -29.27
N ALA A 178 11.30 -19.02 -28.92
CA ALA A 178 12.04 -20.27 -28.80
C ALA A 178 12.11 -21.04 -30.12
N ALA A 179 10.97 -21.08 -30.84
CA ALA A 179 10.84 -21.77 -32.11
C ALA A 179 9.69 -21.19 -32.92
N VAL A 180 9.81 -21.25 -34.24
CA VAL A 180 8.76 -20.89 -35.19
C VAL A 180 8.61 -22.06 -36.16
N GLN A 181 7.39 -22.52 -36.36
CA GLN A 181 7.06 -23.63 -37.25
C GLN A 181 5.93 -23.22 -38.19
N LEU A 182 6.18 -23.26 -39.50
CA LEU A 182 5.12 -23.12 -40.49
C LEU A 182 4.28 -24.39 -40.50
N GLN A 183 2.98 -24.29 -40.21
CA GLN A 183 2.05 -25.43 -40.24
C GLN A 183 1.49 -25.66 -41.63
N SER A 184 1.07 -24.59 -42.30
CA SER A 184 0.52 -24.67 -43.64
C SER A 184 0.74 -23.37 -44.39
N SER A 185 0.88 -23.48 -45.70
CA SER A 185 0.83 -22.36 -46.64
C SER A 185 0.09 -22.79 -47.90
N GLY A 186 -0.65 -21.88 -48.51
CA GLY A 186 -1.43 -22.19 -49.70
C GLY A 186 -1.91 -20.92 -50.40
N ALA A 187 -2.25 -21.05 -51.68
CA ALA A 187 -2.84 -19.93 -52.42
C ALA A 187 -4.18 -19.55 -51.80
N SER A 188 -4.36 -18.25 -51.56
CA SER A 188 -5.63 -17.69 -51.12
C SER A 188 -6.70 -17.88 -52.20
N PRO A 189 -7.99 -18.04 -51.86
CA PRO A 189 -9.07 -18.22 -52.83
C PRO A 189 -9.16 -17.11 -53.88
N ASP A 190 -8.68 -15.90 -53.56
CA ASP A 190 -8.65 -14.76 -54.48
C ASP A 190 -7.41 -14.73 -55.41
N ALA A 191 -6.54 -15.74 -55.31
CA ALA A 191 -5.32 -15.97 -56.10
C ALA A 191 -4.25 -14.84 -56.07
N SER A 192 -4.48 -13.76 -55.34
CA SER A 192 -3.56 -12.61 -55.23
C SER A 192 -2.66 -12.64 -53.98
N ALA A 193 -2.82 -13.63 -53.11
CA ALA A 193 -2.07 -13.77 -51.87
C ALA A 193 -1.84 -15.24 -51.52
N ILE A 194 -0.90 -15.48 -50.62
CA ILE A 194 -0.60 -16.79 -50.05
C ILE A 194 -1.02 -16.75 -48.58
N ASP A 195 -2.00 -17.58 -48.23
CA ASP A 195 -2.41 -17.79 -46.85
C ASP A 195 -1.34 -18.63 -46.14
N PHE A 196 -1.04 -18.29 -44.89
CA PHE A 196 -0.15 -19.09 -44.07
C PHE A 196 -0.67 -19.23 -42.64
N ARG A 197 -0.28 -20.35 -42.02
CA ARG A 197 -0.42 -20.59 -40.59
C ARG A 197 0.91 -21.01 -40.00
N ALA A 198 1.30 -20.36 -38.91
CA ALA A 198 2.52 -20.67 -38.19
C ALA A 198 2.24 -20.84 -36.70
N VAL A 199 3.02 -21.69 -36.04
CA VAL A 199 3.03 -21.82 -34.59
C VAL A 199 4.35 -21.27 -34.08
N VAL A 200 4.24 -20.36 -33.12
CA VAL A 200 5.35 -19.74 -32.42
C VAL A 200 5.36 -20.23 -30.98
N THR A 201 6.51 -20.71 -30.58
CA THR A 201 6.78 -21.20 -29.23
C THR A 201 7.56 -20.11 -28.52
N LEU A 202 7.05 -19.58 -27.41
CA LEU A 202 7.72 -18.54 -26.64
C LEU A 202 8.56 -19.14 -25.51
N ALA A 203 9.79 -18.65 -25.35
CA ALA A 203 10.66 -18.98 -24.24
C ALA A 203 10.65 -17.81 -23.24
N TRP A 204 9.99 -18.02 -22.10
CA TRP A 204 10.10 -17.09 -20.98
C TRP A 204 11.48 -17.28 -20.32
N GLN A 205 12.38 -16.31 -20.53
CA GLN A 205 13.52 -16.10 -19.64
C GLN A 205 13.11 -15.03 -18.63
N ASP A 206 13.00 -15.40 -17.36
CA ASP A 206 12.97 -14.43 -16.25
C ASP A 206 14.26 -13.64 -16.35
N ARG A 207 14.21 -12.46 -16.97
CA ARG A 207 15.29 -11.49 -16.82
C ARG A 207 15.15 -10.86 -15.43
N PRO A 208 16.23 -10.83 -14.64
CA PRO A 208 16.24 -10.22 -13.31
C PRO A 208 16.00 -8.71 -13.35
#